data_AF-A0A956EVD0-F1
#
_entry.id   AF-A0A956EVD0-F1
#
_cell.length_a   1.000
_cell.length_b   1.000
_cell.length_c   1.000
_cell.angle_alpha   90.00
_cell.angle_beta   90.00
_cell.angle_gamma   90.00
#
_symmetry.space_group_name_H-M   'P 1'
#
loop_
_entity.id
_entity.type
_entity.pdbx_description
1 polymer ?
#
loop_
_entity_poly.entity_id
_entity_poly.type
_entity_poly.pdbx_seq_one_letter_code
_entity_poly.pdbx_strand_id
1 'polypeptide(L)'
;GASAGTGGSGVGGASGSAGAGAAAGAAGTAGSGGQPGDPCAEILSEYAAAGVNCEDLGSQSVAANAIWGGGCSRYSSLVVQPVTVVADSDPAGKPTALIADTIEIQAGATLSLDGKGFAQGLGPGHGATFENTYGSGAGHGGKGLDRGTAPGGGTYGVAAWPVSAGSGGGIGVGDGGSGGGALLLCARQSITVDGLISVDGAGSGQGGGGAGGSLLLVSPRIQGAGSLSARGGLATWSVCGGAGASGGGGRIALRALDNLFTGTIDVSGPTLCYGTAGTGTSYSGPLP
;
A
#
# COMPACT_ATOMS: atom_id res chain seq x y z
N GLY A 1 45.96 -24.49 -39.98
CA GLY A 1 45.75 -23.03 -39.85
C GLY A 1 44.53 -22.85 -38.98
N ALA A 2 44.63 -22.22 -37.80
CA ALA A 2 44.74 -20.77 -37.59
C ALA A 2 43.55 -20.03 -38.23
N SER A 3 42.73 -19.22 -37.57
CA SER A 3 42.87 -18.36 -36.38
C SER A 3 41.47 -18.07 -35.79
N ALA A 4 41.24 -18.14 -34.47
CA ALA A 4 41.17 -17.02 -33.52
C ALA A 4 40.24 -15.84 -33.88
N GLY A 5 39.31 -15.53 -32.97
CA GLY A 5 38.45 -14.34 -32.99
C GLY A 5 37.50 -14.27 -31.79
N THR A 6 38.01 -13.80 -30.65
CA THR A 6 37.27 -13.39 -29.44
C THR A 6 36.56 -12.05 -29.61
N GLY A 7 35.47 -11.83 -28.86
CA GLY A 7 34.88 -10.51 -28.59
C GLY A 7 33.35 -10.62 -28.47
N GLY A 8 32.64 -10.03 -27.52
CA GLY A 8 32.97 -9.04 -26.50
C GLY A 8 31.64 -8.53 -25.91
N SER A 9 31.73 -8.05 -24.68
CA SER A 9 30.71 -7.42 -23.83
C SER A 9 29.68 -6.51 -24.53
N GLY A 10 28.47 -6.42 -23.97
CA GLY A 10 27.45 -5.45 -24.37
C GLY A 10 26.24 -5.40 -23.45
N VAL A 11 26.43 -4.90 -22.22
CA VAL A 11 25.40 -4.22 -21.42
C VAL A 11 24.68 -3.16 -22.27
N GLY A 12 23.36 -3.05 -22.15
CA GLY A 12 22.65 -1.92 -22.75
C GLY A 12 21.14 -2.11 -22.87
N GLY A 13 20.42 -1.78 -21.80
CA GLY A 13 18.96 -1.71 -21.79
C GLY A 13 18.47 -0.75 -20.73
N ALA A 14 19.06 0.45 -20.67
CA ALA A 14 18.53 1.56 -19.89
C ALA A 14 17.18 1.96 -20.51
N SER A 15 16.08 1.61 -19.86
CA SER A 15 14.79 2.26 -20.10
C SER A 15 14.81 3.58 -19.32
N GLY A 16 14.70 4.68 -20.06
CA GLY A 16 14.87 6.03 -19.54
C GLY A 16 13.85 6.36 -18.47
N SER A 17 14.35 6.75 -17.30
CA SER A 17 13.62 7.53 -16.33
C SER A 17 13.29 8.90 -16.95
N ALA A 18 12.02 9.10 -17.32
CA ALA A 18 11.53 10.44 -17.61
C ALA A 18 11.46 11.20 -16.29
N GLY A 19 12.46 12.03 -16.03
CA GLY A 19 12.41 13.02 -14.97
C GLY A 19 11.25 13.97 -15.25
N ALA A 20 10.29 14.03 -14.33
CA ALA A 20 9.35 15.13 -14.28
C ALA A 20 10.16 16.37 -13.87
N GLY A 21 10.36 17.29 -14.82
CA GLY A 21 11.01 18.57 -14.56
C GLY A 21 10.18 19.40 -13.60
N ALA A 22 10.57 19.42 -12.32
CA ALA A 22 10.15 20.43 -11.37
C ALA A 22 11.08 21.64 -11.52
N ALA A 23 10.48 22.83 -11.68
CA ALA A 23 11.22 24.08 -11.72
C ALA A 23 12.00 24.28 -10.41
N ALA A 24 13.33 24.38 -10.52
CA ALA A 24 14.22 24.64 -9.39
C ALA A 24 14.02 26.08 -8.88
N GLY A 25 13.22 26.23 -7.82
CA GLY A 25 13.32 27.34 -6.88
C GLY A 25 14.19 26.89 -5.71
N ALA A 26 15.38 27.46 -5.56
CA ALA A 26 16.25 27.20 -4.42
C ALA A 26 15.55 27.60 -3.11
N ALA A 27 15.26 26.63 -2.24
CA ALA A 27 14.84 26.86 -0.87
C ALA A 27 15.85 26.21 0.08
N GLY A 28 16.32 27.01 1.04
CA GLY A 28 17.47 26.72 1.88
C GLY A 28 17.29 25.54 2.83
N THR A 29 18.43 25.10 3.34
CA THR A 29 18.59 24.10 4.40
C THR A 29 17.77 24.47 5.63
N ALA A 30 16.59 23.86 5.80
CA ALA A 30 15.88 23.85 7.08
C ALA A 30 16.54 22.80 7.98
N GLY A 31 17.38 23.29 8.90
CA GLY A 31 18.04 22.48 9.91
C GLY A 31 17.05 21.76 10.83
N SER A 32 17.44 20.55 11.19
CA SER A 32 16.83 19.66 12.17
C SER A 32 16.65 20.33 13.54
N GLY A 33 15.40 20.45 13.96
CA GLY A 33 15.02 20.80 15.32
C GLY A 33 13.67 20.18 15.63
N GLY A 34 13.66 18.89 15.96
CA GLY A 34 12.45 18.20 16.41
C GLY A 34 11.88 18.93 17.62
N GLN A 35 10.68 19.49 17.47
CA GLN A 35 9.94 20.03 18.60
C GLN A 35 9.48 18.85 19.47
N PRO A 36 9.54 18.95 20.81
CA PRO A 36 8.86 18.00 21.69
C PRO A 36 7.37 17.95 21.30
N GLY A 37 6.90 16.79 20.81
CA GLY A 37 5.53 16.64 20.33
C GLY A 37 5.32 16.63 18.81
N ASP A 38 6.37 16.51 17.97
CA ASP A 38 6.20 16.16 16.56
C ASP A 38 5.79 14.67 16.42
N PRO A 39 4.55 14.35 16.00
CA PRO A 39 4.08 12.97 15.87
C PRO A 39 4.79 12.18 14.76
N CYS A 40 5.50 12.86 13.86
CA CYS A 40 6.23 12.26 12.76
C CYS A 40 7.71 12.01 13.09
N ALA A 41 8.20 12.47 14.26
CA ALA A 41 9.61 12.35 14.61
C ALA A 41 10.06 10.88 14.74
N GLU A 42 9.24 10.02 15.35
CA GLU A 42 9.56 8.59 15.48
C GLU A 42 9.62 7.91 14.10
N ILE A 43 8.63 8.16 13.24
CA ILE A 43 8.60 7.65 11.86
C ILE A 43 9.84 8.09 11.08
N LEU A 44 10.19 9.38 11.16
CA LEU A 44 11.40 9.90 10.49
C LEU A 44 12.67 9.21 11.02
N SER A 45 12.73 8.92 12.31
CA SER A 45 13.87 8.22 12.91
C SER A 45 13.97 6.76 12.44
N GLU A 46 12.84 6.06 12.28
CA GLU A 46 12.80 4.70 11.75
C GLU A 46 13.28 4.63 10.29
N TYR A 47 12.80 5.57 9.46
CA TYR A 47 13.21 5.65 8.05
C TYR A 47 14.69 6.01 7.93
N ALA A 48 15.19 6.95 8.74
CA ALA A 48 16.61 7.30 8.77
C ALA A 48 17.49 6.12 9.24
N ALA A 49 17.08 5.38 10.27
CA ALA A 49 17.79 4.19 10.75
C ALA A 49 17.82 3.07 9.70
N ALA A 50 16.80 2.99 8.84
CA ALA A 50 16.75 2.09 7.69
C ALA A 50 17.55 2.58 6.48
N GLY A 51 18.23 3.73 6.56
CA GLY A 51 19.00 4.34 5.48
C GLY A 51 18.12 4.94 4.37
N VAL A 52 16.84 5.17 4.62
CA VAL A 52 15.91 5.79 3.67
C VAL A 52 15.92 7.30 3.87
N ASN A 53 16.41 8.02 2.86
CA ASN A 53 16.40 9.49 2.87
C ASN A 53 15.06 10.00 2.33
N CYS A 54 14.38 10.83 3.11
CA CYS A 54 13.13 11.45 2.68
C CYS A 54 13.41 12.69 1.82
N GLU A 55 12.85 12.72 0.61
CA GLU A 55 12.97 13.84 -0.33
C GLU A 55 12.14 15.04 0.15
N ASP A 56 12.75 16.24 0.23
CA ASP A 56 12.04 17.47 0.60
C ASP A 56 11.43 18.14 -0.64
N LEU A 57 10.10 18.22 -0.69
CA LEU A 57 9.32 18.69 -1.84
C LEU A 57 8.56 19.99 -1.59
N GLY A 58 8.64 20.57 -0.39
CA GLY A 58 7.95 21.82 -0.04
C GLY A 58 6.43 21.70 -0.14
N SER A 59 5.75 22.76 -0.58
CA SER A 59 4.29 22.75 -0.73
C SER A 59 3.89 22.26 -2.11
N GLN A 60 3.03 21.26 -2.18
CA GLN A 60 2.59 20.63 -3.42
C GLN A 60 1.07 20.59 -3.53
N SER A 61 0.58 20.96 -4.72
CA SER A 61 -0.83 20.83 -5.11
C SER A 61 -0.91 19.99 -6.36
N VAL A 62 -1.44 18.78 -6.23
CA VAL A 62 -1.44 17.75 -7.27
C VAL A 62 -2.74 17.90 -8.05
N ALA A 63 -2.64 18.58 -9.21
CA ALA A 63 -3.78 18.99 -10.04
C ALA A 63 -3.94 18.16 -11.32
N ALA A 64 -3.14 17.11 -11.50
CA ALA A 64 -3.23 16.18 -12.62
C ALA A 64 -2.94 14.75 -12.14
N ASN A 65 -3.40 13.76 -12.92
CA ASN A 65 -3.11 12.36 -12.63
C ASN A 65 -1.60 12.13 -12.58
N ALA A 66 -1.14 11.37 -11.59
CA ALA A 66 0.28 11.16 -11.35
C ALA A 66 0.58 9.72 -10.93
N ILE A 67 1.82 9.31 -11.18
CA ILE A 67 2.40 8.09 -10.61
C ILE A 67 3.48 8.52 -9.64
N TRP A 68 3.41 8.06 -8.40
CA TRP A 68 4.44 8.30 -7.38
C TRP A 68 5.25 7.03 -7.16
N GLY A 69 6.58 7.20 -7.08
CA GLY A 69 7.44 6.12 -6.62
C GLY A 69 7.19 5.81 -5.15
N GLY A 70 7.63 4.62 -4.72
CA GLY A 70 7.73 4.30 -3.31
C GLY A 70 8.85 5.10 -2.61
N GLY A 71 8.97 4.92 -1.30
CA GLY A 71 10.01 5.57 -0.49
C GLY A 71 9.42 6.60 0.48
N CYS A 72 10.13 7.69 0.72
CA CYS A 72 9.74 8.71 1.69
C CYS A 72 9.81 10.11 1.08
N SER A 73 8.74 10.88 1.25
CA SER A 73 8.60 12.26 0.78
C SER A 73 8.15 13.17 1.91
N ARG A 74 8.77 14.35 1.99
CA ARG A 74 8.48 15.40 2.96
C ARG A 74 7.90 16.63 2.26
N TYR A 75 6.83 17.16 2.82
CA TYR A 75 6.13 18.34 2.34
C TYR A 75 5.97 19.35 3.49
N SER A 76 5.80 20.62 3.16
CA SER A 76 5.19 21.57 4.09
C SER A 76 3.67 21.41 4.05
N SER A 77 3.09 21.36 2.85
CA SER A 77 1.66 21.11 2.64
C SER A 77 1.46 20.23 1.40
N LEU A 78 0.63 19.19 1.51
CA LEU A 78 0.27 18.31 0.40
C LEU A 78 -1.24 18.37 0.18
N VAL A 79 -1.65 18.82 -1.00
CA VAL A 79 -3.05 18.80 -1.43
C VAL A 79 -3.18 17.94 -2.68
N VAL A 80 -3.99 16.89 -2.62
CA VAL A 80 -4.39 16.10 -3.78
C VAL A 80 -5.77 16.57 -4.21
N GLN A 81 -5.83 17.25 -5.35
CA GLN A 81 -7.07 17.75 -5.96
C GLN A 81 -7.88 16.59 -6.55
N PRO A 82 -9.06 16.81 -7.16
CA PRO A 82 -9.91 15.77 -7.73
C PRO A 82 -9.30 15.04 -8.95
N VAL A 83 -8.23 14.29 -8.70
CA VAL A 83 -7.41 13.55 -9.65
C VAL A 83 -7.05 12.17 -9.09
N THR A 84 -6.52 11.30 -9.94
CA THR A 84 -6.04 9.98 -9.52
C THR A 84 -4.52 9.96 -9.43
N VAL A 85 -4.03 9.62 -8.25
CA VAL A 85 -2.62 9.34 -7.97
C VAL A 85 -2.47 7.86 -7.69
N VAL A 86 -1.58 7.19 -8.43
CA VAL A 86 -1.17 5.82 -8.16
C VAL A 86 0.23 5.84 -7.57
N ALA A 87 0.39 5.39 -6.34
CA ALA A 87 1.71 5.24 -5.74
C ALA A 87 2.16 3.78 -5.80
N ASP A 88 3.42 3.54 -6.11
CA ASP A 88 4.03 2.23 -5.94
C ASP A 88 4.44 2.01 -4.47
N SER A 89 4.49 0.76 -4.02
CA SER A 89 5.07 0.45 -2.70
C SER A 89 6.57 0.19 -2.82
N ASP A 90 7.24 0.18 -1.68
CA ASP A 90 8.63 -0.29 -1.60
C ASP A 90 8.71 -1.78 -2.01
N PRO A 91 9.71 -2.19 -2.81
CA PRO A 91 9.89 -3.60 -3.22
C PRO A 91 10.03 -4.60 -2.08
N ALA A 92 10.46 -4.15 -0.88
CA ALA A 92 10.55 -4.96 0.32
C ALA A 92 9.22 -5.03 1.10
N GLY A 93 8.13 -4.47 0.56
CA GLY A 93 6.82 -4.43 1.21
C GLY A 93 6.73 -3.43 2.36
N LYS A 94 7.60 -2.42 2.37
CA LYS A 94 7.58 -1.29 3.32
C LYS A 94 6.61 -0.19 2.84
N PRO A 95 6.19 0.73 3.74
CA PRO A 95 5.27 1.79 3.36
C PRO A 95 5.93 2.83 2.48
N THR A 96 5.17 3.33 1.52
CA THR A 96 5.41 4.66 0.95
C THR A 96 4.98 5.69 2.00
N ALA A 97 5.92 6.53 2.44
CA ALA A 97 5.69 7.51 3.50
C ALA A 97 5.55 8.93 2.92
N LEU A 98 4.42 9.56 3.22
CA LEU A 98 4.16 10.96 2.92
C LEU A 98 4.08 11.72 4.25
N ILE A 99 5.04 12.61 4.48
CA ILE A 99 5.19 13.33 5.74
C ILE A 99 4.99 14.82 5.45
N ALA A 100 4.06 15.49 6.12
CA ALA A 100 3.78 16.90 5.90
C ALA A 100 3.46 17.67 7.18
N ASP A 101 3.25 18.99 7.11
CA ASP A 101 2.55 19.70 8.20
C ASP A 101 1.04 19.47 8.06
N THR A 102 0.52 19.57 6.83
CA THR A 102 -0.88 19.28 6.49
C THR A 102 -0.99 18.37 5.27
N ILE A 103 -1.90 17.40 5.31
CA ILE A 103 -2.27 16.57 4.16
C ILE A 103 -3.77 16.71 3.90
N GLU A 104 -4.16 16.99 2.66
CA GLU A 104 -5.55 17.08 2.22
C GLU A 104 -5.77 16.22 0.98
N ILE A 105 -6.68 15.25 1.09
CA ILE A 105 -7.16 14.45 -0.04
C ILE A 105 -8.59 14.91 -0.33
N GLN A 106 -8.76 15.73 -1.37
CA GLN A 106 -10.02 16.41 -1.65
C GLN A 106 -11.12 15.46 -2.15
N ALA A 107 -12.37 15.88 -2.02
CA ALA A 107 -13.49 15.16 -2.60
C ALA A 107 -13.29 14.93 -4.11
N GLY A 108 -13.45 13.69 -4.57
CA GLY A 108 -13.18 13.29 -5.95
C GLY A 108 -11.70 12.95 -6.24
N ALA A 109 -10.79 13.16 -5.29
CA ALA A 109 -9.42 12.68 -5.37
C ALA A 109 -9.34 11.18 -5.08
N THR A 110 -8.40 10.49 -5.71
CA THR A 110 -8.04 9.10 -5.40
C THR A 110 -6.54 8.98 -5.22
N LEU A 111 -6.12 8.41 -4.08
CA LEU A 111 -4.75 7.98 -3.83
C LEU A 111 -4.75 6.44 -3.68
N SER A 112 -4.22 5.73 -4.67
CA SER A 112 -4.29 4.27 -4.74
C SER A 112 -2.90 3.63 -4.72
N LEU A 113 -2.77 2.57 -3.92
CA LEU A 113 -1.68 1.59 -3.99
C LEU A 113 -2.27 0.17 -4.16
N ASP A 114 -3.37 0.07 -4.91
CA ASP A 114 -4.06 -1.20 -5.11
C ASP A 114 -3.18 -2.20 -5.86
N GLY A 115 -3.08 -3.42 -5.33
CA GLY A 115 -2.25 -4.49 -5.91
C GLY A 115 -0.75 -4.18 -5.95
N LYS A 116 -0.27 -3.15 -5.23
CA LYS A 116 1.14 -2.72 -5.25
C LYS A 116 2.03 -3.43 -4.24
N GLY A 117 1.47 -4.27 -3.37
CA GLY A 117 2.20 -5.04 -2.36
C GLY A 117 2.94 -6.26 -2.92
N PHE A 118 3.04 -7.32 -2.11
CA PHE A 118 3.76 -8.53 -2.53
C PHE A 118 3.10 -9.16 -3.75
N ALA A 119 3.93 -9.59 -4.71
CA ALA A 119 3.46 -10.31 -5.88
C ALA A 119 2.87 -11.68 -5.50
N GLN A 120 2.15 -12.30 -6.44
CA GLN A 120 1.55 -13.62 -6.27
C GLN A 120 2.51 -14.66 -5.66
N GLY A 121 2.00 -15.48 -4.75
CA GLY A 121 2.78 -16.50 -4.05
C GLY A 121 3.88 -15.95 -3.12
N LEU A 122 3.96 -14.63 -2.92
CA LEU A 122 4.94 -13.98 -2.04
C LEU A 122 4.28 -13.23 -0.89
N GLY A 123 5.08 -12.98 0.15
CA GLY A 123 4.70 -12.27 1.37
C GLY A 123 4.42 -13.21 2.55
N PRO A 124 4.42 -12.70 3.79
CA PRO A 124 4.31 -13.55 4.99
C PRO A 124 3.00 -14.33 5.13
N GLY A 125 1.94 -13.84 4.50
CA GLY A 125 0.61 -14.46 4.46
C GLY A 125 0.21 -14.85 3.04
N HIS A 126 1.15 -15.26 2.19
CA HIS A 126 0.81 -15.64 0.82
C HIS A 126 -0.19 -16.80 0.79
N GLY A 127 -1.02 -16.83 -0.24
CA GLY A 127 -1.90 -17.97 -0.48
C GLY A 127 -1.08 -19.21 -0.89
N ALA A 128 -1.56 -20.39 -0.54
CA ALA A 128 -0.94 -21.65 -0.93
C ALA A 128 -1.11 -21.90 -2.44
N THR A 129 0.00 -22.28 -3.06
CA THR A 129 0.11 -22.54 -4.49
C THR A 129 -0.03 -24.03 -4.77
N PHE A 130 -1.02 -24.40 -5.58
CA PHE A 130 -1.16 -25.75 -6.13
C PHE A 130 -1.31 -25.63 -7.64
N GLU A 131 -0.18 -25.67 -8.34
CA GLU A 131 -0.11 -25.52 -9.79
C GLU A 131 -1.08 -26.46 -10.51
N ASN A 132 -1.69 -25.98 -11.58
CA ASN A 132 -2.65 -26.71 -12.40
C ASN A 132 -3.95 -27.14 -11.68
N THR A 133 -4.19 -26.69 -10.44
CA THR A 133 -5.44 -26.99 -9.71
C THR A 133 -6.10 -25.73 -9.13
N TYR A 134 -5.60 -25.19 -8.01
CA TYR A 134 -6.21 -24.04 -7.35
C TYR A 134 -5.20 -23.28 -6.48
N GLY A 135 -5.36 -21.95 -6.42
CA GLY A 135 -4.68 -21.11 -5.45
C GLY A 135 -5.62 -20.68 -4.33
N SER A 136 -5.17 -20.73 -3.07
CA SER A 136 -5.93 -20.16 -1.96
C SER A 136 -5.69 -18.65 -1.83
N GLY A 137 -6.57 -17.96 -1.12
CA GLY A 137 -6.45 -16.52 -0.91
C GLY A 137 -5.29 -16.16 0.03
N ALA A 138 -4.67 -15.01 -0.18
CA ALA A 138 -3.67 -14.47 0.75
C ALA A 138 -4.32 -13.86 1.99
N GLY A 139 -3.58 -13.80 3.10
CA GLY A 139 -3.98 -13.12 4.32
C GLY A 139 -3.06 -11.94 4.66
N HIS A 140 -3.56 -11.02 5.48
CA HIS A 140 -2.77 -9.94 6.09
C HIS A 140 -3.44 -9.44 7.37
N GLY A 141 -4.43 -8.56 7.27
CA GLY A 141 -5.27 -8.13 8.39
C GLY A 141 -6.29 -9.20 8.77
N GLY A 142 -6.86 -9.84 7.76
CA GLY A 142 -7.76 -10.99 7.85
C GLY A 142 -7.15 -12.20 7.15
N LYS A 143 -7.59 -13.40 7.55
CA LYS A 143 -7.15 -14.65 6.94
C LYS A 143 -7.66 -14.76 5.50
N GLY A 144 -6.81 -15.21 4.57
CA GLY A 144 -7.26 -15.57 3.23
C GLY A 144 -8.22 -16.76 3.26
N LEU A 145 -9.11 -16.85 2.26
CA LEU A 145 -10.03 -17.97 2.17
C LEU A 145 -9.30 -19.24 1.72
N ASP A 146 -9.59 -20.35 2.41
CA ASP A 146 -9.07 -21.68 2.06
C ASP A 146 -9.67 -22.17 0.72
N ARG A 147 -8.96 -23.05 0.01
CA ARG A 147 -9.49 -23.71 -1.19
C ARG A 147 -9.16 -25.20 -1.18
N GLY A 148 -10.18 -26.05 -0.99
CA GLY A 148 -9.94 -27.49 -0.86
C GLY A 148 -9.01 -27.77 0.33
N THR A 149 -7.89 -28.44 0.09
CA THR A 149 -6.84 -28.66 1.11
C THR A 149 -5.79 -27.54 1.14
N ALA A 150 -5.87 -26.55 0.25
CA ALA A 150 -4.97 -25.40 0.25
C ALA A 150 -5.40 -24.41 1.35
N PRO A 151 -4.62 -24.24 2.42
CA PRO A 151 -4.94 -23.24 3.44
C PRO A 151 -4.75 -21.84 2.86
N GLY A 152 -5.67 -20.93 3.17
CA GLY A 152 -5.51 -19.51 2.93
C GLY A 152 -4.44 -18.92 3.84
N GLY A 153 -3.84 -17.82 3.38
CA GLY A 153 -2.77 -17.15 4.09
C GLY A 153 -3.17 -16.65 5.48
N GLY A 154 -2.23 -16.74 6.42
CA GLY A 154 -2.41 -16.24 7.79
C GLY A 154 -2.33 -14.72 7.90
N THR A 155 -2.69 -14.19 9.07
CA THR A 155 -2.56 -12.77 9.37
C THR A 155 -1.16 -12.42 9.88
N TYR A 156 -0.67 -11.22 9.60
CA TYR A 156 0.63 -10.72 10.10
C TYR A 156 0.66 -9.20 10.26
N GLY A 157 1.71 -8.69 10.90
CA GLY A 157 1.84 -7.26 11.22
C GLY A 157 1.06 -6.85 12.46
N VAL A 158 1.11 -5.56 12.79
CA VAL A 158 0.49 -4.99 14.00
C VAL A 158 -0.70 -4.12 13.60
N ALA A 159 -1.88 -4.37 14.18
CA ALA A 159 -3.09 -3.62 13.84
C ALA A 159 -3.00 -2.13 14.19
N ALA A 160 -2.34 -1.79 15.30
CA ALA A 160 -2.18 -0.40 15.76
C ALA A 160 -1.06 0.37 15.05
N TRP A 161 -0.21 -0.32 14.28
CA TRP A 161 0.91 0.26 13.53
C TRP A 161 1.18 -0.54 12.24
N PRO A 162 0.23 -0.50 11.28
CA PRO A 162 0.31 -1.31 10.07
C PRO A 162 1.29 -0.67 9.08
N VAL A 163 2.44 -1.32 8.89
CA VAL A 163 3.52 -0.84 8.00
C VAL A 163 3.97 -1.87 6.96
N SER A 164 3.29 -3.02 6.91
CA SER A 164 3.62 -4.11 5.98
C SER A 164 2.63 -4.18 4.84
N ALA A 165 3.12 -4.29 3.61
CA ALA A 165 2.27 -4.53 2.44
C ALA A 165 1.52 -5.85 2.55
N GLY A 166 0.38 -5.95 1.85
CA GLY A 166 -0.45 -7.15 1.74
C GLY A 166 0.26 -8.25 0.94
N SER A 167 -0.05 -9.51 1.25
CA SER A 167 0.54 -10.68 0.59
C SER A 167 -0.18 -11.03 -0.73
N GLY A 168 0.55 -11.65 -1.66
CA GLY A 168 -0.03 -12.13 -2.92
C GLY A 168 -0.70 -13.49 -2.79
N GLY A 169 -1.79 -13.68 -3.53
CA GLY A 169 -2.56 -14.91 -3.56
C GLY A 169 -1.80 -16.09 -4.16
N GLY A 170 -2.25 -17.31 -3.85
CA GLY A 170 -1.60 -18.53 -4.33
C GLY A 170 -1.78 -18.74 -5.83
N ILE A 171 -0.82 -19.41 -6.47
CA ILE A 171 -0.86 -19.73 -7.89
C ILE A 171 -1.63 -21.04 -8.10
N GLY A 172 -2.50 -21.09 -9.10
CA GLY A 172 -3.34 -22.25 -9.40
C GLY A 172 -3.24 -22.67 -10.87
N VAL A 173 -4.39 -22.81 -11.52
CA VAL A 173 -4.48 -22.91 -12.99
C VAL A 173 -4.09 -21.58 -13.68
N GLY A 174 -4.18 -20.47 -12.96
CA GLY A 174 -3.70 -19.17 -13.42
C GLY A 174 -3.04 -18.39 -12.29
N ASP A 175 -2.64 -17.18 -12.63
CA ASP A 175 -1.93 -16.28 -11.71
C ASP A 175 -2.81 -15.87 -10.53
N GLY A 176 -2.17 -15.75 -9.37
CA GLY A 176 -2.72 -15.13 -8.18
C GLY A 176 -2.69 -13.60 -8.27
N GLY A 177 -3.54 -12.94 -7.49
CA GLY A 177 -3.52 -11.49 -7.35
C GLY A 177 -2.40 -11.03 -6.43
N SER A 178 -1.77 -9.90 -6.74
CA SER A 178 -0.84 -9.22 -5.81
C SER A 178 -1.57 -8.61 -4.61
N GLY A 179 -0.90 -8.50 -3.48
CA GLY A 179 -1.46 -7.84 -2.30
C GLY A 179 -1.51 -6.31 -2.46
N GLY A 180 -2.29 -5.64 -1.61
CA GLY A 180 -2.32 -4.17 -1.55
C GLY A 180 -1.03 -3.57 -1.01
N GLY A 181 -0.69 -2.35 -1.43
CA GLY A 181 0.51 -1.65 -0.96
C GLY A 181 0.45 -1.26 0.53
N ALA A 182 1.52 -0.65 1.01
CA ALA A 182 1.55 -0.01 2.33
C ALA A 182 1.72 1.50 2.17
N LEU A 183 0.86 2.28 2.82
CA LEU A 183 0.90 3.74 2.80
C LEU A 183 0.92 4.27 4.23
N LEU A 184 1.88 5.14 4.50
CA LEU A 184 1.98 5.89 5.75
C LEU A 184 1.80 7.37 5.44
N LEU A 185 0.78 7.98 6.06
CA LEU A 185 0.56 9.41 6.05
C LEU A 185 0.83 9.96 7.43
N CYS A 186 1.80 10.86 7.55
CA CYS A 186 2.05 11.55 8.81
C CYS A 186 1.98 13.06 8.63
N ALA A 187 1.13 13.72 9.41
CA ALA A 187 1.01 15.17 9.38
C ALA A 187 1.18 15.79 10.75
N ARG A 188 2.01 16.82 10.87
CA ARG A 188 2.28 17.51 12.15
C ARG A 188 1.08 18.29 12.69
N GLN A 189 0.14 18.66 11.84
CA GLN A 189 -1.03 19.46 12.22
C GLN A 189 -2.33 18.71 11.94
N SER A 190 -2.59 18.32 10.69
CA SER A 190 -3.84 17.66 10.35
C SER A 190 -3.76 16.81 9.06
N ILE A 191 -4.56 15.75 9.04
CA ILE A 191 -4.92 15.00 7.82
C ILE A 191 -6.42 15.17 7.59
N THR A 192 -6.80 15.66 6.41
CA THR A 192 -8.20 15.72 5.96
C THR A 192 -8.39 14.78 4.77
N VAL A 193 -9.33 13.84 4.87
CA VAL A 193 -9.66 12.90 3.79
C VAL A 193 -11.14 13.00 3.43
N ASP A 194 -11.42 13.69 2.32
CA ASP A 194 -12.75 13.76 1.71
C ASP A 194 -12.84 12.95 0.41
N GLY A 195 -11.70 12.57 -0.16
CA GLY A 195 -11.57 11.65 -1.30
C GLY A 195 -11.43 10.18 -0.90
N LEU A 196 -10.87 9.37 -1.79
CA LEU A 196 -10.59 7.94 -1.59
C LEU A 196 -9.09 7.71 -1.38
N ILE A 197 -8.75 6.94 -0.35
CA ILE A 197 -7.43 6.32 -0.20
C ILE A 197 -7.62 4.80 -0.22
N SER A 198 -6.95 4.12 -1.14
CA SER A 198 -7.13 2.68 -1.36
C SER A 198 -5.80 1.93 -1.38
N VAL A 199 -5.74 0.84 -0.62
CA VAL A 199 -4.64 -0.14 -0.58
C VAL A 199 -5.20 -1.56 -0.73
N ASP A 200 -6.15 -1.74 -1.65
CA ASP A 200 -6.85 -3.00 -1.87
C ASP A 200 -5.93 -4.06 -2.50
N GLY A 201 -6.18 -5.32 -2.17
CA GLY A 201 -5.56 -6.46 -2.84
C GLY A 201 -6.12 -6.64 -4.25
N ALA A 202 -5.26 -7.04 -5.19
CA ALA A 202 -5.70 -7.37 -6.53
C ALA A 202 -6.52 -8.68 -6.52
N GLY A 203 -7.62 -8.68 -7.26
CA GLY A 203 -8.35 -9.90 -7.57
C GLY A 203 -7.56 -10.84 -8.49
N SER A 204 -8.13 -11.99 -8.77
CA SER A 204 -7.55 -12.98 -9.65
C SER A 204 -8.63 -13.65 -10.50
N GLY A 205 -8.22 -14.17 -11.66
CA GLY A 205 -9.05 -15.08 -12.43
C GLY A 205 -9.10 -16.44 -11.75
N GLN A 206 -7.99 -17.17 -11.84
CA GLN A 206 -7.93 -18.59 -11.46
C GLN A 206 -6.99 -18.93 -10.28
N GLY A 207 -6.03 -18.05 -9.96
CA GLY A 207 -5.28 -18.13 -8.71
C GLY A 207 -6.06 -17.54 -7.54
N GLY A 208 -5.46 -17.50 -6.35
CA GLY A 208 -6.04 -16.83 -5.20
C GLY A 208 -5.97 -15.30 -5.30
N GLY A 209 -6.91 -14.60 -4.67
CA GLY A 209 -6.87 -13.15 -4.55
C GLY A 209 -5.79 -12.68 -3.57
N GLY A 210 -5.18 -11.52 -3.85
CA GLY A 210 -4.23 -10.87 -2.95
C GLY A 210 -4.90 -10.30 -1.71
N ALA A 211 -4.17 -10.19 -0.62
CA ALA A 211 -4.68 -9.60 0.63
C ALA A 211 -4.71 -8.07 0.52
N GLY A 212 -5.61 -7.42 1.27
CA GLY A 212 -5.55 -5.97 1.47
C GLY A 212 -4.23 -5.54 2.12
N GLY A 213 -3.85 -4.28 1.88
CA GLY A 213 -2.59 -3.69 2.33
C GLY A 213 -2.65 -3.02 3.70
N SER A 214 -1.70 -2.13 3.97
CA SER A 214 -1.63 -1.33 5.20
C SER A 214 -1.86 0.16 4.91
N LEU A 215 -2.71 0.80 5.70
CA LEU A 215 -2.85 2.25 5.72
C LEU A 215 -2.71 2.77 7.15
N LEU A 216 -1.72 3.62 7.38
CA LEU A 216 -1.48 4.26 8.67
C LEU A 216 -1.55 5.78 8.51
N LEU A 217 -2.50 6.40 9.22
CA LEU A 217 -2.60 7.86 9.34
C LEU A 217 -2.17 8.26 10.75
N VAL A 218 -1.20 9.17 10.85
CA VAL A 218 -0.68 9.70 12.12
C VAL A 218 -0.74 11.23 12.09
N SER A 219 -1.54 11.83 12.96
CA SER A 219 -1.62 13.29 13.05
C SER A 219 -2.33 13.72 14.32
N PRO A 220 -2.08 14.92 14.90
CA PRO A 220 -2.85 15.38 16.04
C PRO A 220 -4.34 15.42 15.74
N ARG A 221 -4.71 15.74 14.50
CA ARG A 221 -6.10 15.80 14.04
C ARG A 221 -6.30 15.05 12.73
N ILE A 222 -7.24 14.11 12.71
CA ILE A 222 -7.68 13.41 11.49
C ILE A 222 -9.16 13.70 11.29
N GLN A 223 -9.57 14.15 10.10
CA GLN A 223 -10.95 14.54 9.80
C GLN A 223 -11.31 14.27 8.34
N GLY A 224 -12.58 14.50 7.99
CA GLY A 224 -13.12 14.34 6.64
C GLY A 224 -14.17 13.24 6.55
N ALA A 225 -14.87 13.18 5.41
CA ALA A 225 -15.99 12.27 5.16
C ALA A 225 -15.76 11.31 3.99
N GLY A 226 -14.51 11.18 3.53
CA GLY A 226 -14.11 10.33 2.42
C GLY A 226 -14.12 8.83 2.74
N SER A 227 -13.32 8.07 2.00
CA SER A 227 -13.26 6.60 2.12
C SER A 227 -11.82 6.11 2.26
N LEU A 228 -11.62 5.19 3.19
CA LEU A 228 -10.37 4.46 3.40
C LEU A 228 -10.61 2.97 3.12
N SER A 229 -9.87 2.39 2.19
CA SER A 229 -10.07 1.01 1.74
C SER A 229 -8.79 0.18 1.81
N ALA A 230 -8.90 -1.03 2.36
CA ALA A 230 -7.87 -2.06 2.39
C ALA A 230 -8.52 -3.44 2.26
N ARG A 231 -9.34 -3.65 1.23
CA ARG A 231 -10.09 -4.90 1.02
C ARG A 231 -9.20 -5.98 0.42
N GLY A 232 -9.57 -7.23 0.66
CA GLY A 232 -8.98 -8.36 -0.05
C GLY A 232 -9.44 -8.42 -1.51
N GLY A 233 -8.63 -9.05 -2.36
CA GLY A 233 -8.94 -9.29 -3.76
C GLY A 233 -9.91 -10.46 -3.95
N LEU A 234 -10.91 -10.29 -4.83
CA LEU A 234 -11.87 -11.32 -5.18
C LEU A 234 -11.28 -12.26 -6.25
N ALA A 235 -11.40 -13.58 -6.04
CA ALA A 235 -11.19 -14.56 -7.10
C ALA A 235 -12.48 -14.69 -7.94
N THR A 236 -12.40 -14.54 -9.26
CA THR A 236 -13.57 -14.27 -10.12
C THR A 236 -13.98 -15.40 -11.06
N TRP A 237 -13.10 -16.37 -11.34
CA TRP A 237 -13.44 -17.45 -12.27
C TRP A 237 -14.36 -18.48 -11.62
N SER A 238 -15.46 -18.80 -12.32
CA SER A 238 -16.48 -19.80 -11.96
C SER A 238 -16.74 -19.92 -10.46
N VAL A 239 -17.44 -18.92 -9.93
CA VAL A 239 -17.84 -18.75 -8.51
C VAL A 239 -18.18 -20.06 -7.77
N CYS A 240 -18.65 -21.11 -8.45
CA CYS A 240 -18.98 -22.41 -7.85
C CYS A 240 -18.47 -23.67 -8.60
N GLY A 241 -17.36 -23.61 -9.35
CA GLY A 241 -16.92 -24.79 -10.13
C GLY A 241 -15.44 -24.90 -10.49
N GLY A 242 -14.66 -23.83 -10.36
CA GLY A 242 -13.23 -23.90 -10.64
C GLY A 242 -12.54 -22.60 -10.32
N ALA A 243 -11.38 -22.73 -9.66
CA ALA A 243 -10.37 -21.69 -9.49
C ALA A 243 -10.54 -20.70 -8.32
N GLY A 244 -9.38 -20.34 -7.74
CA GLY A 244 -9.08 -19.26 -6.80
C GLY A 244 -9.93 -19.06 -5.55
N ALA A 245 -9.33 -18.81 -4.38
CA ALA A 245 -10.06 -18.27 -3.23
C ALA A 245 -9.71 -16.80 -2.95
N SER A 246 -10.66 -16.05 -2.37
CA SER A 246 -10.51 -14.61 -2.10
C SER A 246 -9.46 -14.30 -1.04
N GLY A 247 -8.74 -13.20 -1.22
CA GLY A 247 -7.82 -12.67 -0.22
C GLY A 247 -8.55 -12.07 0.98
N GLY A 248 -7.90 -12.10 2.14
CA GLY A 248 -8.38 -11.46 3.36
C GLY A 248 -8.19 -9.94 3.33
N GLY A 249 -8.95 -9.24 4.17
CA GLY A 249 -8.81 -7.80 4.35
C GLY A 249 -7.45 -7.39 4.92
N GLY A 250 -7.10 -6.12 4.72
CA GLY A 250 -5.87 -5.48 5.17
C GLY A 250 -6.01 -4.80 6.53
N ARG A 251 -5.18 -3.80 6.78
CA ARG A 251 -5.14 -3.08 8.06
C ARG A 251 -5.20 -1.57 7.85
N ILE A 252 -6.07 -0.90 8.60
CA ILE A 252 -6.18 0.55 8.60
C ILE A 252 -6.05 1.04 10.04
N ALA A 253 -5.14 1.99 10.31
CA ALA A 253 -4.97 2.58 11.63
C ALA A 253 -4.98 4.11 11.56
N LEU A 254 -5.75 4.73 12.44
CA LEU A 254 -5.83 6.16 12.66
C LEU A 254 -5.23 6.45 14.05
N ARG A 255 -4.09 7.12 14.09
CA ARG A 255 -3.39 7.53 15.32
C ARG A 255 -3.52 9.03 15.47
N ALA A 256 -4.36 9.47 16.40
CA ALA A 256 -4.64 10.90 16.59
C ALA A 256 -4.98 11.27 18.03
N LEU A 257 -4.83 12.56 18.36
CA LEU A 257 -5.40 13.14 19.58
C LEU A 257 -6.90 13.38 19.37
N ASP A 258 -7.23 14.05 18.25
CA ASP A 258 -8.58 14.35 17.82
C ASP A 258 -8.90 13.58 16.53
N ASN A 259 -9.53 12.40 16.67
CA ASN A 259 -10.09 11.68 15.51
C ASN A 259 -11.54 12.12 15.27
N LEU A 260 -11.74 12.92 14.23
CA LEU A 260 -13.03 13.46 13.77
C LEU A 260 -13.42 12.92 12.39
N PHE A 261 -12.76 11.86 11.91
CA PHE A 261 -13.10 11.24 10.65
C PHE A 261 -14.50 10.59 10.72
N THR A 262 -15.40 10.99 9.83
CA THR A 262 -16.78 10.46 9.76
C THR A 262 -17.04 9.67 8.48
N GLY A 263 -15.99 9.46 7.68
CA GLY A 263 -16.06 8.71 6.44
C GLY A 263 -16.16 7.20 6.64
N THR A 264 -15.96 6.46 5.55
CA THR A 264 -16.03 4.99 5.56
C THR A 264 -14.66 4.35 5.69
N ILE A 265 -14.59 3.24 6.42
CA ILE A 265 -13.40 2.39 6.54
C ILE A 265 -13.79 0.98 6.14
N ASP A 266 -13.25 0.48 5.03
CA ASP A 266 -13.51 -0.86 4.52
C ASP A 266 -12.25 -1.72 4.53
N VAL A 267 -12.27 -2.76 5.37
CA VAL A 267 -11.23 -3.77 5.50
C VAL A 267 -11.78 -5.16 5.19
N SER A 268 -12.81 -5.27 4.34
CA SER A 268 -13.50 -6.53 4.10
C SER A 268 -12.67 -7.57 3.35
N GLY A 269 -12.87 -8.84 3.71
CA GLY A 269 -12.51 -9.98 2.87
C GLY A 269 -13.68 -10.34 1.96
N PRO A 270 -13.51 -10.47 0.63
CA PRO A 270 -14.62 -10.79 -0.27
C PRO A 270 -15.22 -12.18 -0.02
N THR A 271 -16.52 -12.29 -0.29
CA THR A 271 -17.28 -13.55 -0.18
C THR A 271 -17.38 -14.28 -1.52
N LEU A 272 -17.26 -15.61 -1.48
CA LEU A 272 -17.53 -16.54 -2.56
C LEU A 272 -18.58 -17.57 -2.12
N CYS A 273 -19.11 -18.38 -3.04
CA CYS A 273 -20.22 -19.29 -2.70
C CYS A 273 -19.84 -20.43 -1.74
N TYR A 274 -18.55 -20.67 -1.53
CA TYR A 274 -18.03 -21.69 -0.61
C TYR A 274 -17.29 -21.09 0.61
N GLY A 275 -17.39 -19.77 0.82
CA GLY A 275 -16.89 -19.13 2.04
C GLY A 275 -16.53 -17.66 1.88
N THR A 276 -16.22 -17.03 3.01
CA THR A 276 -15.84 -15.61 3.08
C THR A 276 -14.41 -15.51 3.59
N ALA A 277 -13.58 -14.72 2.91
CA ALA A 277 -12.26 -14.38 3.43
C ALA A 277 -12.39 -13.53 4.70
N GLY A 278 -11.43 -13.65 5.61
CA GLY A 278 -11.47 -12.92 6.88
C GLY A 278 -11.44 -11.41 6.67
N THR A 279 -12.28 -10.70 7.41
CA THR A 279 -12.20 -9.24 7.55
C THR A 279 -10.88 -8.86 8.22
N GLY A 280 -10.31 -7.77 7.74
CA GLY A 280 -9.13 -7.14 8.27
C GLY A 280 -9.35 -6.40 9.60
N THR A 281 -8.43 -5.51 9.95
CA THR A 281 -8.50 -4.76 11.20
C THR A 281 -8.53 -3.27 10.94
N SER A 282 -9.48 -2.56 11.54
CA SER A 282 -9.42 -1.12 11.73
C SER A 282 -9.03 -0.79 13.17
N TYR A 283 -8.16 0.20 13.37
CA TYR A 283 -7.72 0.66 14.68
C TYR A 283 -7.82 2.18 14.77
N SER A 284 -8.33 2.69 15.89
CA SER A 284 -8.30 4.11 16.23
C SER A 284 -7.73 4.24 17.63
N GLY A 285 -6.69 5.05 17.81
CA GLY A 285 -6.04 5.23 19.12
C GLY A 285 -5.19 6.49 19.20
N PRO A 286 -4.61 6.76 20.38
CA PRO A 286 -3.80 7.96 20.60
C PRO A 286 -2.53 7.95 19.74
N LEU A 287 -1.90 9.12 19.58
CA LEU A 287 -0.53 9.20 19.08
C LEU A 287 0.41 8.30 19.90
N PRO A 288 1.48 7.75 19.29
CA PRO A 288 2.50 6.99 20.01
C PRO A 288 3.17 7.81 21.12
#